data_AF-A0A5R2MZA6-F1
#
_entry.id   AF-A0A5R2MZA6-F1
#
_cell.length_a   1.000
_cell.length_b   1.000
_cell.length_c   1.000
_cell.angle_alpha   90.00
_cell.angle_beta   90.00
_cell.angle_gamma   90.00
#
_symmetry.space_group_name_H-M   'P 1'
#
loop_
_entity.id
_entity.type
_entity.pdbx_description
1 polymer ?
#
loop_
_entity_poly.entity_id
_entity_poly.type
_entity_poly.pdbx_seq_one_letter_code
_entity_poly.pdbx_strand_id
1 'polypeptide(L)'
;GLDRSDVDLTNGVLLVRKIKFRKDRLVPVHTTTQCALGCYARERDAAFPISKDQAFFLSSRGNRLSATGLQNGFAEVRKLADFDGGKPLRPHDLRHRFAVTRLSLWHQQRADVQALLPLLATYLGH
;
A
#
# COMPACT_ATOMS: atom_id res chain seq x y z
N GLY A 1 -10.87 -0.87 -4.32
CA GLY A 1 -9.45 -0.57 -4.59
C GLY A 1 -9.20 0.87 -4.23
N LEU A 2 -8.02 1.42 -4.55
CA LEU A 2 -7.78 2.87 -4.48
C LEU A 2 -8.14 3.51 -5.82
N ASP A 3 -8.80 4.65 -5.76
CA ASP A 3 -9.08 5.48 -6.93
C ASP A 3 -8.12 6.67 -6.97
N ARG A 4 -8.00 7.34 -8.12
CA ARG A 4 -7.09 8.49 -8.30
C ARG A 4 -7.38 9.60 -7.27
N SER A 5 -8.66 9.84 -6.98
CA SER A 5 -9.10 10.81 -5.98
C SER A 5 -8.76 10.43 -4.53
N ASP A 6 -8.40 9.17 -4.28
CA ASP A 6 -8.05 8.69 -2.95
C ASP A 6 -6.57 8.86 -2.62
N VAL A 7 -5.77 9.39 -3.55
CA VAL A 7 -4.31 9.51 -3.42
C VAL A 7 -3.90 10.97 -3.43
N ASP A 8 -3.60 11.51 -2.26
CA ASP A 8 -3.00 12.83 -2.12
C ASP A 8 -1.47 12.69 -2.02
N LEU A 9 -0.78 12.83 -3.15
CA LEU A 9 0.67 12.80 -3.21
C LEU A 9 1.34 14.08 -2.72
N THR A 10 0.59 15.18 -2.58
CA THR A 10 1.13 16.46 -2.09
C THR A 10 1.31 16.40 -0.58
N ASN A 11 0.29 15.91 0.14
CA ASN A 11 0.34 15.74 1.58
C ASN A 11 0.82 14.35 2.01
N GLY A 12 0.99 13.42 1.06
CA GLY A 12 1.43 12.06 1.35
C GLY A 12 0.41 11.23 2.10
N VAL A 13 -0.87 11.35 1.75
CA VAL A 13 -1.98 10.70 2.44
C VAL A 13 -2.81 9.87 1.46
N LEU A 14 -3.11 8.63 1.85
CA LEU A 14 -3.99 7.74 1.10
C LEU A 14 -5.33 7.59 1.84
N LEU A 15 -6.44 7.81 1.14
CA LEU A 15 -7.78 7.55 1.64
C LEU A 15 -8.19 6.12 1.32
N VAL A 16 -8.12 5.22 2.31
CA VAL A 16 -8.54 3.83 2.10
C VAL A 16 -10.01 3.67 2.47
N ARG A 17 -10.87 3.63 1.45
CA ARG A 17 -12.32 3.38 1.59
C ARG A 17 -12.59 1.91 1.89
N LYS A 18 -13.47 1.61 2.87
CA LYS A 18 -13.93 0.23 3.14
C LYS A 18 -15.43 0.09 2.91
N ILE A 19 -15.80 -0.54 1.79
CA ILE A 19 -17.19 -0.78 1.36
C ILE A 19 -17.96 -1.69 2.35
N LYS A 20 -17.28 -2.60 3.08
CA LYS A 20 -17.93 -3.65 3.88
C LYS A 20 -17.91 -3.45 5.41
N PHE A 21 -17.15 -2.48 5.93
CA PHE A 21 -17.03 -2.23 7.39
C PHE A 21 -17.13 -0.75 7.81
N ARG A 22 -17.61 0.13 6.91
CA ARG A 22 -18.00 1.53 7.16
C ARG A 22 -17.00 2.44 7.89
N LYS A 23 -15.70 2.16 7.86
CA LYS A 23 -14.69 3.09 8.38
C LYS A 23 -13.63 3.34 7.32
N ASP A 24 -13.75 4.51 6.71
CA ASP A 24 -12.70 5.09 5.89
C ASP A 24 -11.54 5.48 6.81
N ARG A 25 -10.32 5.42 6.28
CA ARG A 25 -9.14 5.82 7.03
C ARG A 25 -8.14 6.54 6.15
N LEU A 26 -7.48 7.51 6.74
CA LEU A 26 -6.32 8.17 6.15
C LEU A 26 -5.07 7.40 6.55
N VAL A 27 -4.24 7.09 5.57
CA VAL A 27 -2.97 6.38 5.73
C VAL A 27 -1.86 7.30 5.25
N PRO A 28 -1.17 8.00 6.19
CA PRO A 28 0.03 8.76 5.85
C PRO A 28 1.12 7.82 5.33
N VAL A 29 1.82 8.22 4.29
CA VAL A 29 2.92 7.46 3.71
C VAL A 29 4.22 8.25 3.73
N HIS A 30 5.32 7.54 3.94
CA HIS A 30 6.65 8.14 3.96
C HIS A 30 7.00 8.75 2.58
N THR A 31 7.86 9.77 2.56
CA THR A 31 8.26 10.48 1.34
C THR A 31 8.81 9.55 0.25
N THR A 32 9.52 8.49 0.62
CA THR A 32 9.98 7.46 -0.31
C THR A 32 8.83 6.73 -1.03
N THR A 33 7.74 6.45 -0.31
CA THR A 33 6.52 5.88 -0.90
C THR A 33 5.79 6.91 -1.76
N GLN A 34 5.75 8.18 -1.35
CA GLN A 34 5.17 9.25 -2.18
C GLN A 34 5.89 9.38 -3.52
N CYS A 35 7.23 9.40 -3.50
CA CYS A 35 8.04 9.43 -4.71
C CYS A 35 7.76 8.22 -5.62
N ALA A 36 7.70 7.00 -5.06
CA ALA A 36 7.41 5.79 -5.83
C ALA A 36 6.01 5.84 -6.47
N LEU A 37 4.99 6.28 -5.72
CA LEU A 37 3.63 6.45 -6.25
C LEU A 37 3.55 7.55 -7.31
N GLY A 38 4.32 8.63 -7.16
CA GLY A 38 4.42 9.72 -8.13
C GLY A 38 5.11 9.29 -9.44
N CYS A 39 6.19 8.51 -9.36
CA CYS A 39 6.81 7.91 -10.55
C CYS A 39 5.81 6.99 -11.26
N TYR A 40 5.15 6.11 -10.51
CA TYR A 40 4.12 5.24 -11.06
C TYR A 40 2.98 6.03 -11.73
N ALA A 41 2.48 7.10 -11.10
CA ALA A 41 1.40 7.91 -11.65
C ALA A 41 1.79 8.54 -13.00
N ARG A 42 3.02 9.06 -13.12
CA ARG A 42 3.55 9.60 -14.38
C ARG A 42 3.62 8.55 -15.48
N GLU A 43 4.19 7.38 -15.19
CA GLU A 43 4.29 6.27 -16.14
C GLU A 43 2.91 5.76 -16.58
N ARG A 44 1.99 5.62 -15.62
CA ARG A 44 0.60 5.21 -15.87
C ARG A 44 -0.10 6.19 -16.80
N ASP A 45 0.00 7.49 -16.53
CA ASP A 45 -0.70 8.52 -17.31
C ASP A 45 -0.07 8.72 -18.70
N ALA A 46 1.22 8.46 -18.86
CA ALA A 46 1.87 8.37 -20.17
C ALA A 46 1.42 7.14 -20.97
N ALA A 47 1.30 5.97 -20.33
CA ALA A 47 0.86 4.73 -20.98
C ALA A 47 -0.64 4.70 -21.31
N PHE A 48 -1.47 5.38 -20.51
CA PHE A 48 -2.92 5.46 -20.70
C PHE A 48 -3.40 6.92 -20.66
N PRO A 49 -3.18 7.71 -21.72
CA PRO A 49 -3.57 9.12 -21.78
C PRO A 49 -5.09 9.34 -21.63
N ILE A 50 -5.87 8.40 -22.16
CA ILE A 50 -7.32 8.34 -21.95
C ILE A 50 -7.59 7.32 -20.85
N SER A 51 -7.99 7.84 -19.68
CA SER A 51 -8.30 6.99 -18.53
C SER A 51 -9.53 6.14 -18.82
N LYS A 52 -9.35 4.82 -18.82
CA LYS A 52 -10.44 3.84 -18.95
C LYS A 52 -11.09 3.49 -17.60
N ASP A 53 -10.43 3.82 -16.50
CA ASP A 53 -10.83 3.45 -15.14
C ASP A 53 -10.27 4.49 -14.15
N GLN A 54 -11.08 4.86 -13.15
CA GLN A 54 -10.70 5.78 -12.07
C GLN A 54 -9.73 5.16 -11.07
N ALA A 55 -9.46 3.85 -11.18
CA ALA A 55 -8.47 3.16 -10.36
C ALA A 55 -7.10 3.83 -10.40
N PHE A 56 -6.48 3.96 -9.23
CA PHE A 56 -5.10 4.44 -9.14
C PHE A 56 -4.13 3.42 -9.75
N PHE A 57 -4.24 2.15 -9.34
CA PHE A 57 -3.44 1.04 -9.85
C PHE A 57 -4.13 0.33 -11.01
N LEU A 58 -3.47 0.31 -12.17
CA LEU A 58 -3.92 -0.31 -13.40
C LEU A 58 -3.08 -1.55 -13.76
N SER A 59 -3.70 -2.49 -14.46
CA SER A 59 -2.99 -3.56 -15.15
C SER A 59 -2.36 -3.05 -16.47
N SER A 60 -1.55 -3.89 -17.12
CA SER A 60 -1.03 -3.61 -18.47
C SER A 60 -2.10 -3.40 -19.54
N ARG A 61 -3.37 -3.75 -19.25
CA ARG A 61 -4.53 -3.51 -20.14
C ARG A 61 -5.27 -2.20 -19.85
N GLY A 62 -4.82 -1.44 -18.85
CA GLY A 62 -5.39 -0.12 -18.49
C GLY A 62 -6.69 -0.18 -17.67
N ASN A 63 -7.08 -1.35 -17.18
CA ASN A 63 -8.19 -1.52 -16.24
C ASN A 63 -7.68 -1.68 -14.80
N ARG A 64 -8.57 -1.57 -13.81
CA ARG A 64 -8.21 -1.77 -12.40
C ARG A 64 -7.42 -3.06 -12.18
N LEU A 65 -6.30 -2.94 -11.47
CA LEU A 65 -5.49 -4.09 -11.05
C LEU A 65 -6.32 -5.04 -10.17
N SER A 66 -6.44 -6.29 -10.59
CA SER A 66 -7.14 -7.33 -9.83
C SER A 66 -6.25 -7.93 -8.74
N ALA A 67 -6.86 -8.60 -7.75
CA ALA A 67 -6.12 -9.30 -6.71
C ALA A 67 -5.18 -10.37 -7.28
N THR A 68 -5.64 -11.14 -8.27
CA THR A 68 -4.83 -12.14 -8.98
C THR A 68 -3.69 -11.49 -9.75
N GLY A 69 -3.94 -10.36 -10.43
CA GLY A 69 -2.89 -9.61 -11.13
C GLY A 69 -1.80 -9.10 -10.19
N LEU A 70 -2.20 -8.59 -9.02
CA LEU A 70 -1.28 -8.19 -7.96
C LEU A 70 -0.47 -9.39 -7.44
N GLN A 71 -1.11 -10.53 -7.18
CA GLN A 71 -0.43 -11.74 -6.70
C GLN A 71 0.60 -12.25 -7.71
N ASN A 72 0.23 -12.31 -8.99
CA ASN A 72 1.14 -12.74 -10.05
C ASN A 72 2.32 -11.77 -10.19
N GLY A 73 2.07 -10.46 -10.25
CA GLY A 73 3.14 -9.45 -10.32
C GLY A 73 4.06 -9.49 -9.11
N PHE A 74 3.50 -9.67 -7.91
CA PHE A 74 4.30 -9.82 -6.69
C PHE A 74 5.17 -11.09 -6.72
N ALA A 75 4.64 -12.21 -7.23
CA ALA A 75 5.41 -13.43 -7.39
C ALA A 75 6.59 -13.25 -8.35
N GLU A 76 6.40 -12.53 -9.47
CA GLU A 76 7.49 -12.25 -10.41
C GLU A 76 8.57 -11.35 -9.80
N VAL A 77 8.18 -10.28 -9.10
CA VAL A 77 9.15 -9.43 -8.38
C VAL A 77 9.93 -10.23 -7.32
N ARG A 78 9.25 -11.13 -6.62
CA ARG A 78 9.87 -12.00 -5.59
C ARG A 78 10.94 -12.92 -6.19
N LYS A 79 10.65 -13.53 -7.36
CA LYS A 79 11.62 -14.34 -8.11
C LYS A 79 12.82 -13.52 -8.57
N LEU A 80 12.58 -12.34 -9.13
CA LEU A 80 13.65 -11.44 -9.61
C LEU A 80 14.57 -10.98 -8.48
N ALA A 81 14.03 -10.86 -7.26
CA ALA A 81 14.77 -10.46 -6.06
C ALA A 81 15.31 -11.65 -5.24
N ASP A 82 15.26 -12.87 -5.78
CA ASP A 82 15.72 -14.11 -5.12
C ASP A 82 15.12 -14.39 -3.73
N PHE A 83 13.84 -14.01 -3.55
CA PHE A 83 13.08 -14.25 -2.31
C PHE A 83 12.22 -15.53 -2.38
N ASP A 84 12.56 -16.46 -3.27
CA ASP A 84 11.81 -17.70 -3.53
C ASP A 84 12.41 -18.94 -2.84
N GLY A 85 13.60 -18.85 -2.23
CA GLY A 85 14.28 -19.95 -1.55
C GLY A 85 13.62 -20.50 -0.27
N GLY A 86 12.38 -20.12 0.03
CA GLY A 86 11.67 -20.53 1.24
C GLY A 86 10.17 -20.26 1.17
N LYS A 87 9.52 -20.07 2.33
CA LYS A 87 8.08 -19.76 2.37
C LYS A 87 7.79 -18.49 1.55
N PRO A 88 6.86 -18.53 0.59
CA PRO A 88 6.59 -17.36 -0.23
C PRO A 88 6.19 -16.14 0.56
N LEU A 89 6.96 -15.07 0.39
CA LEU A 89 6.59 -13.74 0.89
C LEU A 89 5.27 -13.34 0.24
N ARG A 90 4.30 -12.92 1.04
CA ARG A 90 3.01 -12.39 0.57
C ARG A 90 2.89 -10.91 0.93
N PRO A 91 2.06 -10.14 0.22
CA PRO A 91 1.77 -8.74 0.61
C PRO A 91 1.29 -8.59 2.05
N HIS A 92 0.56 -9.57 2.58
CA HIS A 92 0.14 -9.57 3.99
C HIS A 92 1.31 -9.68 4.97
N ASP A 93 2.36 -10.40 4.60
CA ASP A 93 3.54 -10.58 5.45
C ASP A 93 4.31 -9.24 5.58
N LEU A 94 4.30 -8.39 4.53
CA LEU A 94 4.83 -7.02 4.59
C LEU A 94 4.06 -6.15 5.59
N ARG A 95 2.73 -6.27 5.60
CA ARG A 95 1.87 -5.56 6.56
C ARG A 95 2.16 -6.02 8.00
N HIS A 96 2.29 -7.33 8.21
CA HIS A 96 2.67 -7.88 9.51
C HIS A 96 4.04 -7.35 9.95
N ARG A 97 5.03 -7.39 9.05
CA ARG A 97 6.38 -6.87 9.32
C ARG A 97 6.35 -5.39 9.69
N PHE A 98 5.58 -4.56 8.99
CA PHE A 98 5.40 -3.14 9.34
C PHE A 98 4.87 -2.97 10.77
N ALA A 99 3.83 -3.72 11.15
CA ALA A 99 3.24 -3.63 12.49
C ALA A 99 4.25 -4.01 13.57
N VAL A 100 4.93 -5.17 13.42
CA VAL A 100 5.94 -5.64 14.37
C VAL A 100 7.10 -4.66 14.46
N THR A 101 7.66 -4.22 13.33
CA THR A 101 8.76 -3.25 13.32
C THR A 101 8.36 -1.95 14.02
N ARG A 102 7.13 -1.44 13.82
CA ARG A 102 6.69 -0.23 14.51
C ARG A 102 6.57 -0.42 16.02
N LEU A 103 6.03 -1.54 16.47
CA LEU A 103 5.94 -1.89 17.89
C LEU A 103 7.34 -2.01 18.52
N SER A 104 8.27 -2.69 17.84
CA SER A 104 9.65 -2.81 18.31
C SER A 104 10.35 -1.45 18.42
N LEU A 105 10.14 -0.55 17.45
CA LEU A 105 10.70 0.81 17.49
C LEU A 105 10.14 1.61 18.67
N TRP A 106 8.83 1.56 18.91
CA TRP A 106 8.23 2.25 20.06
C TRP A 106 8.74 1.72 21.39
N HIS A 107 8.93 0.40 21.50
CA HIS A 107 9.55 -0.19 22.67
C HIS A 107 10.99 0.31 22.88
N GLN A 108 11.80 0.37 21.82
CA GLN A 108 13.17 0.92 21.88
C GLN A 108 13.20 2.40 22.25
N GLN A 109 12.21 3.17 21.81
CA GLN A 109 12.03 4.59 22.13
C GLN A 109 11.44 4.84 23.52
N ARG A 110 11.11 3.77 24.28
CA ARG A 110 10.40 3.85 25.58
C ARG A 110 9.09 4.65 25.50
N ALA A 111 8.42 4.60 24.35
CA ALA A 111 7.12 5.23 24.16
C ALA A 111 6.01 4.42 24.86
N ASP A 112 4.90 5.07 25.21
CA ASP A 112 3.72 4.37 25.72
C ASP A 112 3.03 3.59 24.58
N VAL A 113 3.40 2.32 24.45
CA VAL A 113 2.86 1.44 23.42
C VAL A 113 1.35 1.27 23.58
N GLN A 114 0.82 1.22 24.80
CA GLN A 114 -0.62 1.04 25.02
C GLN A 114 -1.42 2.25 24.53
N ALA A 115 -0.91 3.46 24.76
CA ALA A 115 -1.50 4.68 24.23
C ALA A 115 -1.42 4.77 22.68
N LEU A 116 -0.37 4.20 22.06
CA LEU A 116 -0.13 4.28 20.62
C LEU A 116 -0.78 3.15 19.81
N LEU A 117 -1.11 2.02 20.45
CA LEU A 117 -1.73 0.86 19.82
C LEU A 117 -3.03 1.20 19.05
N PRO A 118 -3.96 2.01 19.58
CA PRO A 118 -5.17 2.40 18.85
C PRO A 118 -4.88 3.14 17.52
N LEU A 119 -3.81 3.94 17.47
CA LEU A 119 -3.40 4.63 16.24
C LEU A 119 -2.89 3.63 15.19
N LEU A 120 -2.06 2.67 15.60
CA LEU A 120 -1.57 1.62 14.70
C LEU A 120 -2.71 0.71 14.24
N ALA A 121 -3.63 0.35 15.13
CA ALA A 121 -4.82 -0.43 14.79
C ALA A 121 -5.67 0.29 13.73
N THR A 122 -5.90 1.59 13.91
CA THR A 122 -6.61 2.44 12.93
C THR A 122 -5.87 2.49 11.59
N TYR A 123 -4.56 2.74 11.60
CA TYR A 123 -3.72 2.78 10.39
C TYR A 123 -3.81 1.47 9.58
N LEU A 124 -3.72 0.36 10.30
CA LEU A 124 -3.88 -0.98 9.73
C LEU A 124 -5.35 -1.21 9.32
N GLY A 125 -6.32 -0.65 10.01
CA GLY A 125 -7.75 -0.84 9.78
C GLY A 125 -8.28 -2.10 10.46
N HIS A 126 -7.92 -2.27 11.74
CA HIS A 126 -8.54 -3.19 12.68
C HIS A 126 -9.64 -2.49 13.49
#